data_AF-A0A7V8ZRQ5-F1
#
_entry.id   AF-A0A7V8ZRQ5-F1
#
_cell.length_a   1.000
_cell.length_b   1.000
_cell.length_c   1.000
_cell.angle_alpha   90.00
_cell.angle_beta   90.00
_cell.angle_gamma   90.00
#
_symmetry.space_group_name_H-M   'P 1'
#
loop_
_entity.id
_entity.type
_entity.pdbx_description
1 polymer ?
#
loop_
_entity_poly.entity_id
_entity_poly.type
_entity_poly.pdbx_seq_one_letter_code
_entity_poly.pdbx_strand_id
1 'polypeptide(L)'
;APGMSMMFCRRDRAAATLDMQRMLTSIKSGLYGKPKGGLYYSCLGRGASLFGDDSEELKMIREALGEFPLVGMFCNGEISHNRLYGYTGVLTLFV
;
A
#
# COMPACT_ATOMS: atom_id res chain seq x y z
N ALA A 1 15.43 19.46 -24.06
CA ALA A 1 14.11 19.58 -24.72
C ALA A 1 13.23 20.46 -23.81
N PRO A 2 12.21 21.18 -24.31
CA PRO A 2 11.52 22.20 -23.51
C PRO A 2 10.98 21.62 -22.19
N GLY A 3 11.49 22.14 -21.06
CA GLY A 3 11.06 21.87 -19.68
C GLY A 3 11.32 20.45 -19.13
N MET A 4 11.64 20.36 -17.83
CA MET A 4 11.51 19.11 -17.05
C MET A 4 10.19 19.16 -16.28
N SER A 5 9.35 18.13 -16.41
CA SER A 5 8.15 18.00 -15.59
C SER A 5 8.56 17.72 -14.15
N MET A 6 8.10 18.55 -13.22
CA MET A 6 8.31 18.38 -11.79
C MET A 6 6.99 18.01 -11.12
N MET A 7 7.04 17.04 -10.21
CA MET A 7 5.91 16.66 -9.36
C MET A 7 6.24 17.06 -7.93
N PHE A 8 5.31 17.78 -7.29
CA PHE A 8 5.40 18.11 -5.88
C PHE A 8 4.54 17.15 -5.08
N CYS A 9 5.15 16.48 -4.10
CA CYS A 9 4.48 15.58 -3.18
C CYS A 9 4.75 16.04 -1.75
N ARG A 10 3.74 16.00 -0.90
CA ARG A 10 3.90 16.15 0.55
C ARG A 10 3.76 14.78 1.20
N ARG A 11 4.67 14.44 2.11
CA ARG A 11 4.50 13.27 2.99
C ARG A 11 3.45 13.62 4.04
N ASP A 12 2.21 13.23 3.78
CA ASP A 12 1.05 13.53 4.61
C ASP A 12 0.44 12.23 5.14
N ARG A 13 0.57 12.02 6.45
CA ARG A 13 0.07 10.82 7.12
C ARG A 13 -1.43 10.67 6.99
N ALA A 14 -2.19 11.74 7.21
CA ALA A 14 -3.65 11.69 7.18
C ALA A 14 -4.15 11.34 5.77
N ALA A 15 -3.55 11.93 4.75
CA ALA A 15 -3.86 11.58 3.36
C ALA A 15 -3.53 10.11 3.04
N ALA A 16 -2.38 9.61 3.49
CA ALA A 16 -1.96 8.23 3.26
C ALA A 16 -2.87 7.21 3.95
N THR A 17 -3.28 7.47 5.21
CA THR A 17 -4.24 6.65 5.94
C THR A 17 -5.60 6.61 5.24
N LEU A 18 -6.12 7.77 4.81
CA LEU A 18 -7.40 7.84 4.11
C LEU A 18 -7.37 7.12 2.75
N ASP A 19 -6.29 7.27 2.00
CA ASP A 19 -6.09 6.58 0.72
C ASP A 19 -6.05 5.05 0.91
N MET A 20 -5.31 4.58 1.91
CA MET A 20 -5.25 3.15 2.24
C MET A 20 -6.62 2.59 2.66
N GLN A 21 -7.38 3.31 3.49
CA GLN A 21 -8.74 2.90 3.87
C GLN A 21 -9.64 2.79 2.64
N ARG A 22 -9.62 3.78 1.74
CA ARG A 22 -10.42 3.78 0.50
C ARG A 22 -10.07 2.59 -0.38
N MET A 23 -8.78 2.30 -0.57
CA MET A 23 -8.30 1.18 -1.36
C MET A 23 -8.78 -0.16 -0.78
N LEU A 24 -8.62 -0.35 0.54
CA LEU A 24 -9.05 -1.57 1.21
C LEU A 24 -10.58 -1.77 1.19
N THR A 25 -11.36 -0.70 1.37
CA THR A 25 -12.82 -0.75 1.22
C THR A 25 -13.23 -1.16 -0.20
N SER A 26 -12.56 -0.59 -1.22
CA SER A 26 -12.81 -0.96 -2.62
C SER A 26 -12.49 -2.43 -2.88
N ILE A 27 -11.34 -2.94 -2.42
CA ILE A 27 -10.99 -4.36 -2.52
C ILE A 27 -12.06 -5.22 -1.84
N LYS A 28 -12.40 -4.92 -0.58
CA LYS A 28 -13.38 -5.68 0.19
C LYS A 28 -14.72 -5.81 -0.54
N SER A 29 -15.17 -4.74 -1.19
CA SER A 29 -16.43 -4.72 -1.95
C SER A 29 -16.42 -5.63 -3.19
N GLY A 30 -15.25 -5.90 -3.76
CA GLY A 30 -15.08 -6.78 -4.91
C GLY A 30 -14.81 -8.25 -4.55
N LEU A 31 -14.65 -8.57 -3.26
CA LEU A 31 -14.38 -9.93 -2.81
C LEU A 31 -15.67 -10.73 -2.62
N TYR A 32 -15.74 -11.93 -3.20
CA TYR A 32 -16.83 -12.88 -2.98
C TYR A 32 -16.68 -13.70 -1.68
N GLY A 33 -15.54 -13.55 -0.99
CA GLY A 33 -15.22 -14.28 0.22
C GLY A 33 -13.88 -13.88 0.80
N LYS A 34 -13.44 -14.59 1.83
CA LYS A 34 -12.18 -14.33 2.51
C LYS A 34 -10.98 -14.74 1.64
N PRO A 35 -9.94 -13.91 1.50
CA PRO A 35 -8.72 -14.29 0.79
C PRO A 35 -8.09 -15.56 1.35
N LYS A 36 -7.60 -16.43 0.48
CA LYS A 36 -6.83 -17.64 0.82
C LYS A 36 -5.40 -17.32 1.21
N GLY A 37 -4.88 -16.19 0.75
CA GLY A 37 -3.57 -15.67 1.10
C GLY A 37 -3.31 -14.31 0.45
N GLY A 38 -2.20 -13.67 0.80
CA GLY A 38 -1.77 -12.45 0.12
C GLY A 38 -0.29 -12.13 0.26
N LEU A 39 0.16 -11.27 -0.64
CA LEU A 39 1.50 -10.68 -0.65
C LEU A 39 1.38 -9.18 -0.49
N TYR A 40 2.07 -8.62 0.50
CA TYR A 40 2.12 -7.19 0.73
C TYR A 40 3.54 -6.65 0.65
N TYR A 41 3.75 -5.71 -0.25
CA TYR A 41 5.03 -5.04 -0.45
C TYR A 41 4.89 -3.58 -0.05
N SER A 42 5.66 -3.12 0.94
CA SER A 42 5.65 -1.71 1.37
C SER A 42 6.98 -1.05 1.08
N CYS A 43 6.95 0.18 0.55
CA CYS A 43 8.17 0.95 0.34
C CYS A 43 8.83 1.33 1.68
N LEU A 44 10.16 1.29 1.78
CA LEU A 44 10.93 1.70 2.98
C LEU A 44 10.62 3.14 3.41
N GLY A 45 10.36 4.04 2.46
CA GLY A 45 9.96 5.42 2.76
C GLY A 45 8.50 5.59 3.18
N ARG A 46 7.68 4.54 3.02
CA ARG A 46 6.26 4.49 3.40
C ARG A 46 6.15 4.02 4.85
N GLY A 47 6.19 2.71 5.11
CA GLY A 47 6.04 2.05 6.42
C GLY A 47 6.04 2.92 7.69
N ALA A 48 7.05 2.75 8.54
CA ALA A 48 7.17 3.45 9.82
C ALA A 48 7.17 4.98 9.66
N SER A 49 7.89 5.46 8.65
CA SER A 49 8.06 6.90 8.40
C SER A 49 6.77 7.64 8.05
N LEU A 50 5.77 6.97 7.46
CA LEU A 50 4.51 7.56 7.04
C LEU A 50 3.34 7.14 7.93
N PHE A 51 3.25 5.87 8.33
CA PHE A 51 2.09 5.33 9.06
C PHE A 51 2.33 5.15 10.57
N GLY A 52 3.57 4.96 11.01
CA GLY A 52 3.93 4.72 12.41
C GLY A 52 4.62 3.38 12.64
N ASP A 53 5.25 3.24 13.81
CA ASP A 53 6.31 2.25 14.04
C ASP A 53 5.79 0.84 14.40
N ASP A 54 4.48 0.69 14.57
CA ASP A 54 3.86 -0.57 15.03
C ASP A 54 3.11 -1.30 13.90
N SER A 55 3.73 -1.36 12.72
CA SER A 55 3.21 -2.08 11.54
C SER A 55 1.77 -1.70 11.18
N GLU A 56 1.44 -0.41 11.28
CA GLU A 56 0.08 0.11 11.12
C GLU A 56 -0.58 -0.31 9.79
N GLU A 57 0.20 -0.39 8.70
CA GLU A 57 -0.30 -0.86 7.41
C GLU A 57 -0.85 -2.29 7.47
N LEU A 58 -0.16 -3.20 8.18
CA LEU A 58 -0.60 -4.59 8.33
C LEU A 58 -1.86 -4.68 9.20
N LYS A 59 -1.97 -3.84 10.23
CA LYS A 59 -3.17 -3.76 11.06
C LYS A 59 -4.37 -3.30 10.25
N MET A 60 -4.20 -2.24 9.44
CA MET A 60 -5.26 -1.75 8.55
C MET A 60 -5.73 -2.82 7.56
N ILE A 61 -4.82 -3.60 6.98
CA ILE A 61 -5.17 -4.72 6.09
C ILE A 61 -6.00 -5.77 6.84
N ARG A 62 -5.55 -6.18 8.04
CA ARG A 62 -6.25 -7.19 8.87
C ARG A 62 -7.62 -6.70 9.33
N GLU A 63 -7.74 -5.43 9.72
CA GLU A 63 -9.01 -4.83 10.12
C GLU A 63 -10.02 -4.81 8.95
N ALA A 64 -9.55 -4.44 7.75
CA ALA A 64 -10.43 -4.34 6.59
C ALA A 64 -10.84 -5.72 6.03
N LEU A 65 -9.88 -6.63 5.86
CA LEU A 65 -10.03 -7.87 5.09
C LEU A 65 -10.11 -9.14 5.96
N GLY A 66 -9.90 -9.01 7.27
CA GLY A 66 -9.86 -10.11 8.22
C GLY A 66 -8.51 -10.84 8.26
N GLU A 67 -8.47 -11.91 9.06
CA GLU A 67 -7.25 -12.68 9.33
C GLU A 67 -6.95 -13.74 8.26
N PHE A 68 -5.94 -13.57 7.40
CA PHE A 68 -5.54 -14.58 6.42
C PHE A 68 -4.01 -14.68 6.33
N PRO A 69 -3.44 -15.75 5.74
CA PRO A 69 -2.00 -15.84 5.54
C PRO A 69 -1.49 -14.67 4.68
N LEU A 70 -0.80 -13.74 5.31
CA LEU A 70 -0.24 -12.56 4.66
C LEU A 70 1.26 -12.52 4.92
N VAL A 71 2.03 -12.52 3.84
CA VAL A 71 3.49 -12.39 3.88
C VAL A 71 3.92 -11.26 2.96
N GLY A 72 5.19 -10.88 3.05
CA GLY A 72 5.65 -9.70 2.34
C GLY A 72 7.08 -9.33 2.66
N MET A 73 7.50 -8.21 2.09
CA MET A 73 8.80 -7.61 2.38
C MET A 73 8.76 -6.10 2.14
N PHE A 74 9.75 -5.40 2.67
CA PHE A 74 9.96 -3.99 2.36
C PHE A 74 10.79 -3.85 1.08
N CYS A 75 10.40 -2.88 0.25
CA CYS A 75 11.00 -2.59 -1.06
C CYS A 75 11.42 -1.11 -1.16
N ASN A 76 12.13 -0.72 -2.22
CA ASN A 76 12.50 0.69 -2.46
C ASN A 76 11.66 1.35 -3.57
N GLY A 77 10.38 0.95 -3.67
CA GLY A 77 9.44 1.43 -4.68
C GLY A 77 8.95 0.33 -5.61
N GLU A 78 8.11 0.72 -6.57
CA GLU A 78 7.49 -0.14 -7.57
C GLU A 78 7.81 0.35 -8.97
N ILE A 79 8.00 -0.56 -9.93
CA ILE A 79 8.14 -0.23 -11.35
C ILE A 79 6.80 -0.47 -12.04
N SER A 80 6.25 0.58 -12.67
CA SER A 80 5.03 0.48 -13.48
C SER A 80 5.18 1.36 -14.72
N HIS A 81 4.80 0.85 -15.89
CA HIS A 81 4.87 1.60 -17.17
C HIS A 81 6.23 2.31 -17.42
N ASN A 82 7.35 1.61 -17.20
CA ASN A 82 8.72 2.13 -17.34
C ASN A 82 9.04 3.32 -16.42
N ARG A 83 8.37 3.44 -15.28
CA ARG A 83 8.62 4.47 -14.25
C ARG A 83 8.77 3.85 -12.88
N LEU A 84 9.67 4.42 -12.07
CA LEU A 84 9.85 4.06 -10.67
C LEU A 84 8.97 4.95 -9.80
N TYR A 85 8.14 4.34 -8.95
CA TYR A 85 7.26 5.00 -8.00
C TYR A 85 7.72 4.70 -6.57
N GLY A 86 8.06 5.74 -5.82
CA GLY A 86 8.36 5.65 -4.39
C GLY A 86 7.10 5.80 -3.53
N TYR A 87 7.22 5.47 -2.24
CA TYR A 87 6.12 5.61 -1.25
C TYR A 87 4.85 4.82 -1.59
N THR A 88 4.97 3.77 -2.41
CA THR A 88 3.88 2.87 -2.77
C THR A 88 3.76 1.71 -1.79
N GLY A 89 2.57 1.10 -1.80
CA GLY A 89 2.30 -0.19 -1.15
C GLY A 89 1.46 -1.03 -2.10
N VAL A 90 1.87 -2.27 -2.36
CA VAL A 90 1.20 -3.19 -3.30
C VAL A 90 0.67 -4.38 -2.53
N LEU A 91 -0.65 -4.59 -2.63
CA LEU A 91 -1.34 -5.74 -2.05
C LEU A 91 -1.85 -6.65 -3.17
N THR A 92 -1.41 -7.90 -3.16
CA THR A 92 -1.92 -8.96 -4.04
C THR A 92 -2.65 -9.99 -3.19
N LEU A 93 -3.86 -10.37 -3.60
CA LEU A 93 -4.69 -11.34 -2.90
C LEU A 93 -4.94 -12.57 -3.77
N PHE A 94 -4.86 -13.74 -3.14
CA PHE A 94 -5.32 -15.00 -3.71
C PHE A 94 -6.72 -15.26 -3.16
N VAL A 95 -7.73 -15.33 -4.04
CA VAL A 95 -9.16 -15.44 -3.69
C VAL A 95 -9.71 -16.83 -3.98
#